data_AF-A0A645BBP0-F1
#
_entry.id   AF-A0A645BBP0-F1
#
_cell.length_a   1.000
_cell.length_b   1.000
_cell.length_c   1.000
_cell.angle_alpha   90.00
_cell.angle_beta   90.00
_cell.angle_gamma   90.00
#
_symmetry.space_group_name_H-M   'P 1'
#
loop_
_entity.id
_entity.type
_entity.pdbx_description
1 polymer ?
#
loop_
_entity_poly.entity_id
_entity_poly.type
_entity_poly.pdbx_seq_one_letter_code
_entity_poly.pdbx_strand_id
1 'polypeptide(L)'
;MENIYIRDIYMFDIVTDSFLFDLYYGGKSASEALADGDENPVEDVLPPVTEETPAFRNIYVKNLVSRNARRAMFFNGLPEMNISNINVENAYFSAQYGAVLSESIDINMKNVQIISKKGPALSLNNVKNFKITGLSYPKSLKNPIVIEGNSSNIEIPGFPKQITAASQR
;
A
#
# COMPACT_ATOMS: atom_id res chain seq x y z
N MET A 1 9.81 10.49 -8.19
CA MET A 1 9.54 11.58 -7.24
C MET A 1 10.11 11.22 -5.87
N GLU A 2 10.64 12.20 -5.17
CA GLU A 2 11.24 12.00 -3.86
C GLU A 2 11.03 13.21 -2.96
N ASN A 3 11.12 13.00 -1.64
CA ASN A 3 10.99 14.03 -0.60
C ASN A 3 9.61 14.71 -0.62
N ILE A 4 8.56 13.88 -0.47
CA ILE A 4 7.16 14.30 -0.54
C ILE A 4 6.64 14.57 0.87
N TYR A 5 6.13 15.77 1.12
CA TYR A 5 5.60 16.17 2.43
C TYR A 5 4.13 16.58 2.31
N ILE A 6 3.26 15.89 3.05
CA ILE A 6 1.81 16.10 3.02
C ILE A 6 1.36 16.32 4.46
N ARG A 7 0.89 17.53 4.76
CA ARG A 7 0.62 17.94 6.14
C ARG A 7 -0.64 18.77 6.24
N ASP A 8 -1.42 18.52 7.29
CA ASP A 8 -2.60 19.31 7.66
C ASP A 8 -3.66 19.34 6.55
N ILE A 9 -3.95 18.16 5.98
CA ILE A 9 -4.87 17.98 4.87
C ILE A 9 -6.19 17.38 5.34
N TYR A 10 -7.28 17.97 4.86
CA TYR A 10 -8.65 17.50 5.08
C TYR A 10 -9.32 17.24 3.73
N MET A 11 -9.75 16.00 3.50
CA MET A 11 -10.40 15.53 2.29
C MET A 11 -11.77 14.94 2.63
N PHE A 12 -12.77 15.23 1.81
CA PHE A 12 -14.14 14.76 1.99
C PHE A 12 -14.73 14.35 0.63
N ASP A 13 -15.47 13.23 0.61
CA ASP A 13 -16.16 12.69 -0.56
C ASP A 13 -15.25 12.45 -1.77
N ILE A 14 -14.12 11.78 -1.54
CA ILE A 14 -13.21 11.38 -2.62
C ILE A 14 -13.81 10.20 -3.40
N VAL A 15 -14.17 10.45 -4.66
CA VAL A 15 -14.81 9.44 -5.54
C VAL A 15 -13.91 8.21 -5.76
N THR A 16 -12.59 8.41 -5.75
CA THR A 16 -11.56 7.40 -6.00
C THR A 16 -10.72 7.13 -4.73
N ASP A 17 -9.43 6.88 -4.88
CA ASP A 17 -8.54 6.51 -3.80
C ASP A 17 -7.97 7.78 -3.15
N SER A 18 -8.11 7.93 -1.83
CA SER A 18 -7.77 9.19 -1.19
C SER A 18 -6.29 9.47 -1.07
N PHE A 19 -5.47 8.43 -1.10
CA PHE A 19 -4.02 8.60 -1.02
C PHE A 19 -3.33 7.53 -1.85
N LEU A 20 -2.82 7.95 -3.01
CA LEU A 20 -2.46 7.07 -4.12
C LEU A 20 -1.01 7.32 -4.57
N PHE A 21 -0.19 6.28 -4.51
CA PHE A 21 1.08 6.19 -5.22
C PHE A 21 1.10 4.87 -5.96
N ASP A 22 0.98 4.94 -7.28
CA ASP A 22 0.91 3.75 -8.13
C ASP A 22 1.93 3.92 -9.25
N LEU A 23 2.87 2.99 -9.39
CA LEU A 23 3.86 3.02 -10.47
C LEU A 23 3.32 2.39 -11.77
N TYR A 24 2.12 1.80 -11.76
CA TYR A 24 1.47 1.26 -12.96
C TYR A 24 0.52 2.27 -13.67
N TYR A 25 0.53 3.52 -13.24
CA TYR A 25 -0.39 4.58 -13.70
C TYR A 25 -0.23 5.01 -15.18
N GLY A 26 0.85 4.59 -15.85
CA GLY A 26 1.21 5.00 -17.23
C GLY A 26 0.73 4.05 -18.34
N GLY A 27 0.17 2.88 -18.00
CA GLY A 27 -0.23 1.84 -18.95
C GLY A 27 0.88 0.83 -19.24
N LYS A 28 0.47 -0.45 -19.21
CA LYS A 28 1.24 -1.69 -19.36
C LYS A 28 2.25 -2.00 -18.26
N SER A 29 1.77 -2.73 -17.25
CA SER A 29 2.61 -3.64 -16.47
C SER A 29 3.37 -4.59 -17.42
N ALA A 30 4.54 -5.09 -17.02
CA ALA A 30 5.26 -6.13 -17.77
C ALA A 30 4.36 -7.34 -18.10
N SER A 31 3.38 -7.63 -17.24
CA SER A 31 2.35 -8.65 -17.46
C SER A 31 1.34 -8.30 -18.57
N GLU A 32 1.06 -7.02 -18.81
CA GLU A 32 0.17 -6.57 -19.90
C GLU A 32 0.90 -6.50 -21.26
N ALA A 33 2.24 -6.42 -21.28
CA ALA A 33 3.03 -6.62 -22.50
C ALA A 33 2.97 -8.07 -22.98
N LEU A 34 2.99 -9.04 -22.06
CA LEU A 34 2.87 -10.48 -22.36
C LEU A 34 1.50 -10.88 -22.94
N ALA A 35 0.43 -10.16 -22.61
CA ALA A 35 -0.94 -10.47 -23.07
C ALA A 35 -1.23 -9.97 -24.51
N ASP A 36 -0.39 -9.07 -25.05
CA ASP A 36 -0.56 -8.48 -26.39
C ASP A 36 0.14 -9.28 -27.50
N GLY A 37 0.62 -10.49 -27.20
CA GLY A 37 1.14 -11.43 -28.19
C GLY A 37 2.57 -11.15 -28.66
N ASP A 38 3.37 -10.44 -27.86
CA ASP A 38 4.81 -10.38 -28.10
C ASP A 38 5.40 -11.80 -27.97
N GLU A 39 5.88 -12.37 -29.07
CA GLU A 39 6.24 -13.80 -29.19
C GLU A 39 7.49 -14.22 -28.41
N ASN A 40 8.10 -13.30 -27.64
CA ASN A 40 9.16 -13.67 -26.72
C ASN A 40 8.57 -13.76 -25.31
N PRO A 41 8.55 -14.96 -24.69
CA PRO A 41 8.25 -15.07 -23.28
C PRO A 41 9.36 -14.30 -22.55
N VAL A 42 9.08 -13.08 -22.14
CA VAL A 42 9.96 -12.38 -21.21
C VAL A 42 9.91 -13.22 -19.96
N GLU A 43 11.00 -13.93 -19.71
CA GLU A 43 11.29 -14.62 -18.46
C GLU A 43 10.86 -13.75 -17.27
N ASP A 44 10.71 -14.35 -16.09
CA ASP A 44 10.63 -13.71 -14.76
C ASP A 44 11.81 -12.74 -14.44
N VAL A 45 12.51 -12.21 -15.46
CA VAL A 45 13.56 -11.22 -15.39
C VAL A 45 12.90 -9.86 -15.31
N LEU A 46 12.87 -9.35 -14.08
CA LEU A 46 12.50 -7.97 -13.81
C LEU A 46 13.36 -7.02 -14.67
N PRO A 47 12.75 -5.98 -15.27
CA PRO A 47 13.50 -5.04 -16.08
C PRO A 47 14.60 -4.39 -15.23
N PRO A 48 15.75 -4.05 -15.83
CA PRO A 48 16.82 -3.40 -15.10
C PRO A 48 16.32 -2.05 -14.57
N VAL A 49 16.63 -1.77 -13.30
CA VAL A 49 16.44 -0.45 -12.73
C VAL A 49 17.42 0.52 -13.40
N THR A 50 16.87 1.55 -14.04
CA THR A 50 17.63 2.63 -14.68
C THR A 50 17.24 3.97 -14.07
N GLU A 51 17.94 5.04 -14.45
CA GLU A 51 17.58 6.41 -14.09
C GLU A 51 16.19 6.82 -14.59
N GLU A 52 15.68 6.16 -15.64
CA GLU A 52 14.34 6.41 -16.18
C GLU A 52 13.23 5.67 -15.41
N THR A 53 13.60 4.68 -14.58
CA THR A 53 12.62 3.92 -13.79
C THR A 53 11.96 4.84 -12.77
N PRO A 54 10.63 5.03 -12.83
CA PRO A 54 9.94 5.90 -11.89
C PRO A 54 10.02 5.30 -10.48
N ALA A 55 10.31 6.16 -9.51
CA ALA A 55 10.41 5.77 -8.11
C ALA A 55 9.60 6.72 -7.23
N PHE A 56 9.02 6.18 -6.17
CA PHE A 56 8.47 6.96 -5.06
C PHE A 56 9.27 6.65 -3.80
N ARG A 57 9.86 7.68 -3.18
CA ARG A 57 10.63 7.53 -1.94
C ARG A 57 10.52 8.74 -1.03
N ASN A 58 10.78 8.54 0.26
CA ASN A 58 10.82 9.61 1.26
C ASN A 58 9.48 10.37 1.33
N ILE A 59 8.43 9.66 1.74
CA ILE A 59 7.07 10.18 1.83
C ILE A 59 6.74 10.41 3.30
N TYR A 60 6.38 11.65 3.65
CA TYR A 60 6.07 12.06 5.00
C TYR A 60 4.67 12.67 5.07
N VAL A 61 3.77 11.96 5.74
CA VAL A 61 2.38 12.36 5.93
C VAL A 61 2.13 12.62 7.40
N LYS A 62 1.56 13.79 7.72
CA LYS A 62 1.20 14.14 9.09
C LYS A 62 -0.13 14.88 9.15
N ASN A 63 -0.99 14.52 10.11
CA ASN A 63 -2.27 15.20 10.31
C ASN A 63 -3.14 15.18 9.05
N LEU A 64 -3.56 13.98 8.64
CA LEU A 64 -4.40 13.77 7.46
C LEU A 64 -5.77 13.27 7.87
N VAL A 65 -6.83 13.88 7.37
CA VAL A 65 -8.20 13.36 7.52
C VAL A 65 -8.78 13.16 6.13
N SER A 66 -9.13 11.91 5.82
CA SER A 66 -9.85 11.54 4.61
C SER A 66 -11.18 10.90 4.97
N ARG A 67 -12.28 11.44 4.45
CA ARG A 67 -13.62 10.96 4.74
C ARG A 67 -14.35 10.57 3.48
N ASN A 68 -15.01 9.42 3.54
CA ASN A 68 -15.86 8.87 2.49
C ASN A 68 -15.14 8.69 1.14
N ALA A 69 -13.96 8.07 1.17
CA ALA A 69 -13.21 7.70 -0.03
C ALA A 69 -13.65 6.33 -0.60
N ARG A 70 -13.29 6.02 -1.86
CA ARG A 70 -13.37 4.63 -2.35
C ARG A 70 -12.37 3.75 -1.62
N ARG A 71 -11.09 4.14 -1.55
CA ARG A 71 -10.03 3.41 -0.84
C ARG A 71 -9.24 4.36 0.06
N ALA A 72 -8.90 3.91 1.26
CA ALA A 72 -8.18 4.72 2.24
C ALA A 72 -6.78 5.12 1.74
N MET A 73 -5.97 4.12 1.37
CA MET A 73 -4.61 4.32 0.85
C MET A 73 -4.29 3.24 -0.18
N PHE A 74 -3.54 3.59 -1.21
CA PHE A 74 -3.02 2.64 -2.20
C PHE A 74 -1.58 2.98 -2.56
N PHE A 75 -0.65 2.14 -2.11
CA PHE A 75 0.75 2.18 -2.54
C PHE A 75 1.03 0.92 -3.34
N ASN A 76 1.50 1.10 -4.56
CA ASN A 76 1.72 0.02 -5.50
C ASN A 76 3.06 0.27 -6.22
N GLY A 77 4.12 -0.33 -5.67
CA GLY A 77 5.46 -0.29 -6.26
C GLY A 77 5.65 -1.35 -7.35
N LEU A 78 6.88 -1.44 -7.85
CA LEU A 78 7.30 -2.50 -8.76
C LEU A 78 8.15 -3.53 -7.98
N PRO A 79 8.17 -4.81 -8.36
CA PRO A 79 9.03 -5.80 -7.71
C PRO A 79 10.53 -5.44 -7.73
N GLU A 80 10.99 -4.76 -8.80
CA GLU A 80 12.35 -4.23 -8.95
C GLU A 80 12.55 -2.85 -8.32
N MET A 81 11.46 -2.11 -8.07
CA MET A 81 11.48 -0.74 -7.57
C MET A 81 10.37 -0.53 -6.56
N ASN A 82 10.64 -0.94 -5.32
CA ASN A 82 9.71 -0.74 -4.22
C ASN A 82 9.50 0.74 -3.90
N ILE A 83 8.29 1.10 -3.49
CA ILE A 83 8.03 2.40 -2.84
C ILE A 83 8.71 2.37 -1.47
N SER A 84 9.55 3.36 -1.18
CA SER A 84 10.45 3.29 -0.01
C SER A 84 10.33 4.46 0.96
N ASN A 85 10.60 4.19 2.24
CA ASN A 85 10.64 5.19 3.31
C ASN A 85 9.35 6.02 3.43
N ILE A 86 8.28 5.35 3.84
CA ILE A 86 6.94 5.94 3.99
C ILE A 86 6.64 6.15 5.47
N ASN A 87 6.30 7.37 5.85
CA ASN A 87 6.04 7.76 7.23
C ASN A 87 4.65 8.41 7.32
N VAL A 88 3.72 7.78 8.04
CA VAL A 88 2.35 8.30 8.23
C VAL A 88 2.05 8.47 9.72
N GLU A 89 1.90 9.71 10.17
CA GLU A 89 1.58 10.03 11.57
C GLU A 89 0.24 10.77 11.68
N ASN A 90 -0.60 10.37 12.64
CA ASN A 90 -1.87 11.04 12.96
C ASN A 90 -2.79 11.15 11.73
N ALA A 91 -3.26 10.01 11.22
CA ALA A 91 -4.10 9.97 10.04
C ALA A 91 -5.43 9.25 10.30
N TYR A 92 -6.52 9.81 9.78
CA TYR A 92 -7.85 9.22 9.83
C TYR A 92 -8.38 8.98 8.43
N PHE A 93 -8.91 7.78 8.19
CA PHE A 93 -9.54 7.41 6.93
C PHE A 93 -10.91 6.77 7.18
N SER A 94 -11.93 7.22 6.45
CA SER A 94 -13.16 6.44 6.24
C SER A 94 -13.38 6.18 4.75
N ALA A 95 -13.55 4.91 4.38
CA ALA A 95 -13.56 4.51 2.97
C ALA A 95 -14.38 3.23 2.71
N GLN A 96 -14.70 2.95 1.44
CA GLN A 96 -15.31 1.68 1.06
C GLN A 96 -14.33 0.52 1.29
N TYR A 97 -13.06 0.69 0.91
CA TYR A 97 -11.97 -0.27 1.08
C TYR A 97 -10.85 0.29 1.96
N GLY A 98 -10.14 -0.59 2.67
CA GLY A 98 -9.02 -0.22 3.54
C GLY A 98 -7.76 0.23 2.79
N ALA A 99 -6.65 0.28 3.51
CA ALA A 99 -5.33 0.57 2.95
C ALA A 99 -4.73 -0.68 2.29
N VAL A 100 -4.11 -0.50 1.12
CA VAL A 100 -3.39 -1.56 0.40
C VAL A 100 -1.98 -1.06 0.10
N LEU A 101 -0.99 -1.78 0.60
CA LEU A 101 0.42 -1.50 0.38
C LEU A 101 1.04 -2.73 -0.30
N SER A 102 1.52 -2.54 -1.51
CA SER A 102 2.15 -3.55 -2.34
C SER A 102 3.53 -3.09 -2.77
N GLU A 103 4.49 -4.01 -2.80
CA GLU A 103 5.86 -3.73 -3.25
C GLU A 103 6.44 -2.48 -2.58
N SER A 104 6.46 -2.48 -1.25
CA SER A 104 6.86 -1.33 -0.45
C SER A 104 7.83 -1.73 0.66
N ILE A 105 8.79 -0.86 0.97
CA ILE A 105 9.82 -1.10 1.99
C ILE A 105 9.98 0.10 2.93
N ASP A 106 10.31 -0.18 4.19
CA ASP A 106 10.57 0.80 5.24
C ASP A 106 9.36 1.72 5.47
N ILE A 107 8.32 1.15 6.05
CA ILE A 107 7.06 1.86 6.33
C ILE A 107 6.87 2.01 7.83
N ASN A 108 6.71 3.26 8.29
CA ASN A 108 6.42 3.59 9.67
C ASN A 108 5.08 4.32 9.76
N MET A 109 4.15 3.76 10.53
CA MET A 109 2.84 4.34 10.76
C MET A 109 2.60 4.53 12.25
N LYS A 110 2.03 5.67 12.63
CA LYS A 110 1.75 6.00 14.03
C LYS A 110 0.41 6.70 14.16
N ASN A 111 -0.44 6.19 15.05
CA ASN A 111 -1.76 6.73 15.34
C ASN A 111 -2.60 6.89 14.06
N VAL A 112 -2.86 5.76 13.40
CA VAL A 112 -3.61 5.71 12.15
C VAL A 112 -4.92 4.96 12.36
N GLN A 113 -6.02 5.60 11.99
CA GLN A 113 -7.36 5.02 12.07
C GLN A 113 -7.92 4.77 10.68
N ILE A 114 -8.32 3.54 10.39
CA ILE A 114 -8.88 3.14 9.08
C ILE A 114 -10.24 2.49 9.29
N ILE A 115 -11.29 3.17 8.84
CA ILE A 115 -12.67 2.68 8.85
C ILE A 115 -13.02 2.20 7.44
N SER A 116 -12.80 0.91 7.17
CA SER A 116 -13.22 0.26 5.92
C SER A 116 -14.62 -0.34 6.04
N LYS A 117 -15.45 -0.19 5.00
CA LYS A 117 -16.77 -0.82 4.92
C LYS A 117 -16.70 -2.27 4.41
N LYS A 118 -15.70 -2.57 3.58
CA LYS A 118 -15.49 -3.88 2.95
C LYS A 118 -14.02 -4.28 3.05
N GLY A 119 -13.79 -5.57 3.29
CA GLY A 119 -12.45 -6.15 3.35
C GLY A 119 -11.64 -5.73 4.59
N PRO A 120 -10.33 -6.03 4.61
CA PRO A 120 -9.45 -5.63 5.69
C PRO A 120 -9.32 -4.10 5.78
N ALA A 121 -8.92 -3.63 6.96
CA ALA A 121 -8.49 -2.25 7.15
C ALA A 121 -7.09 -2.03 6.57
N LEU A 122 -6.22 -3.05 6.61
CA LEU A 122 -4.86 -2.99 6.10
C LEU A 122 -4.47 -4.28 5.37
N SER A 123 -4.03 -4.16 4.13
CA SER A 123 -3.47 -5.25 3.32
C SER A 123 -2.02 -4.94 3.00
N LEU A 124 -1.13 -5.89 3.28
CA LEU A 124 0.30 -5.83 2.98
C LEU A 124 0.66 -6.97 2.04
N ASN A 125 1.26 -6.67 0.88
CA ASN A 125 1.74 -7.66 -0.08
C ASN A 125 3.17 -7.34 -0.53
N ASN A 126 4.10 -8.29 -0.39
CA ASN A 126 5.52 -8.08 -0.66
C ASN A 126 6.09 -6.84 0.07
N VAL A 127 5.63 -6.62 1.32
CA VAL A 127 6.05 -5.48 2.15
C VAL A 127 7.18 -5.87 3.08
N LYS A 128 8.23 -5.06 3.15
CA LYS A 128 9.41 -5.30 4.01
C LYS A 128 9.58 -4.17 5.01
N ASN A 129 9.96 -4.50 6.25
CA ASN A 129 10.21 -3.52 7.32
C ASN A 129 9.02 -2.59 7.56
N PHE A 130 7.87 -3.17 7.93
CA PHE A 130 6.67 -2.42 8.26
C PHE A 130 6.47 -2.34 9.76
N LYS A 131 6.17 -1.15 10.27
CA LYS A 131 5.79 -0.93 11.66
C LYS A 131 4.58 -0.03 11.75
N ILE A 132 3.61 -0.43 12.56
CA ILE A 132 2.49 0.44 12.94
C ILE A 132 2.26 0.44 14.44
N THR A 133 2.11 1.63 15.03
CA THR A 133 1.73 1.81 16.44
C THR A 133 0.44 2.61 16.53
N GLY A 134 -0.48 2.20 17.40
CA GLY A 134 -1.79 2.87 17.52
C GLY A 134 -2.68 2.73 16.28
N LEU A 135 -2.64 1.57 15.59
CA LEU A 135 -3.62 1.25 14.56
C LEU A 135 -5.01 1.08 15.20
N SER A 136 -6.02 1.71 14.63
CA SER A 136 -7.43 1.51 15.01
C SER A 136 -8.30 1.21 13.80
N TYR A 137 -9.23 0.28 13.95
CA TYR A 137 -10.17 -0.17 12.92
C TYR A 137 -11.49 -0.66 13.57
N PRO A 138 -12.59 -0.80 12.81
CA PRO A 138 -13.85 -1.30 13.35
C PRO A 138 -13.69 -2.71 13.93
N LYS A 139 -14.14 -2.90 15.18
CA LYS A 139 -14.11 -4.21 15.88
C LYS A 139 -14.94 -5.30 15.18
N SER A 140 -15.85 -4.91 14.29
CA SER A 140 -16.69 -5.83 13.50
C SER A 140 -15.96 -6.51 12.35
N LEU A 141 -14.74 -6.08 12.00
CA LEU A 141 -13.95 -6.71 10.95
C LEU A 141 -13.41 -8.06 11.43
N LYS A 142 -13.74 -9.14 10.70
CA LYS A 142 -13.25 -10.49 10.99
C LYS A 142 -11.74 -10.62 10.76
N ASN A 143 -11.28 -10.12 9.61
CA ASN A 143 -9.88 -10.13 9.19
C ASN A 143 -9.44 -8.68 8.95
N PRO A 144 -9.13 -7.90 10.01
CA PRO A 144 -8.83 -6.48 9.87
C PRO A 144 -7.48 -6.23 9.19
N ILE A 145 -6.57 -7.21 9.20
CA ILE A 145 -5.25 -7.11 8.61
C ILE A 145 -4.99 -8.38 7.80
N VAL A 146 -4.48 -8.22 6.58
CA VAL A 146 -4.05 -9.30 5.69
C VAL A 146 -2.59 -9.06 5.32
N ILE A 147 -1.76 -10.10 5.42
CA ILE A 147 -0.34 -10.07 5.09
C ILE A 147 -0.06 -11.25 4.15
N GLU A 148 0.39 -10.95 2.95
CA GLU A 148 0.59 -11.91 1.85
C GLU A 148 1.95 -11.68 1.16
N GLY A 149 2.27 -12.60 0.25
CA GLY A 149 3.52 -12.57 -0.51
C GLY A 149 4.77 -12.76 0.37
N ASN A 150 5.89 -12.27 -0.13
CA ASN A 150 7.21 -12.31 0.51
C ASN A 150 7.39 -11.22 1.57
N SER A 151 6.32 -10.88 2.30
CA SER A 151 6.33 -9.84 3.32
C SER A 151 7.17 -10.26 4.53
N SER A 152 8.03 -9.37 5.04
CA SER A 152 8.94 -9.68 6.16
C SER A 152 9.15 -8.48 7.09
N ASN A 153 9.57 -8.75 8.33
CA ASN A 153 9.76 -7.73 9.38
C ASN A 153 8.52 -6.83 9.59
N ILE A 154 7.37 -7.48 9.81
CA ILE A 154 6.09 -6.80 10.06
C ILE A 154 5.82 -6.72 11.57
N GLU A 155 5.73 -5.50 12.10
CA GLU A 155 5.49 -5.17 13.50
C GLU A 155 4.12 -4.48 13.69
N ILE A 156 3.17 -5.21 14.27
CA ILE A 156 1.82 -4.71 14.59
C ILE A 156 1.49 -5.13 16.04
N PRO A 157 1.78 -4.29 17.04
CA PRO A 157 1.52 -4.62 18.43
C PRO A 157 0.03 -4.96 18.68
N GLY A 158 -0.22 -6.08 19.35
CA GLY A 158 -1.57 -6.55 19.66
C GLY A 158 -2.26 -7.32 18.53
N PHE A 159 -1.62 -7.50 17.38
CA PHE A 159 -2.11 -8.39 16.32
C PHE A 159 -1.24 -9.66 16.28
N PRO A 160 -1.79 -10.85 16.61
CA PRO A 160 -1.04 -12.09 16.44
C PRO A 160 -0.75 -12.28 14.95
N LYS A 161 0.48 -12.64 14.58
CA LYS A 161 0.87 -12.94 13.19
C LYS A 161 0.03 -14.12 12.67
N GLN A 162 -1.14 -13.84 12.10
CA GLN A 162 -1.84 -14.81 11.27
C GLN A 162 -1.27 -14.69 9.86
N ILE A 163 -0.28 -15.52 9.57
CA ILE A 163 0.13 -15.79 8.19
C ILE A 163 -1.06 -16.51 7.55
N THR A 164 -1.88 -15.77 6.82
CA THR A 164 -2.91 -16.40 6.00
C THR A 164 -2.20 -16.83 4.73
N ALA A 165 -1.81 -18.10 4.64
CA ALA A 165 -1.45 -18.68 3.36
C ALA A 165 -2.68 -18.55 2.47
N ALA A 166 -2.65 -17.65 1.48
CA ALA A 166 -3.68 -17.58 0.47
C ALA A 166 -3.75 -18.96 -0.20
N SER A 167 -4.85 -19.68 0.06
CA SER A 167 -5.13 -20.95 -0.57
C SER A 167 -5.18 -20.71 -2.07
N GLN A 168 -4.25 -21.33 -2.80
CA GLN A 168 -4.31 -21.44 -4.25
C GLN A 168 -5.71 -21.95 -4.64
N ARG A 169 -6.38 -21.20 -5.52
CA ARG A 169 -7.51 -21.65 -6.33
C ARG A 169 -7.29 -21.17 -7.74
#